data_AF-A0A3P5HEW7-F1
#
_entry.id   AF-A0A3P5HEW7-F1
#
_cell.length_a   1.000
_cell.length_b   1.000
_cell.length_c   1.000
_cell.angle_alpha   90.00
_cell.angle_beta   90.00
_cell.angle_gamma   90.00
#
_symmetry.space_group_name_H-M   'P 1'
#
loop_
_entity.id
_entity.type
_entity.pdbx_description
1 polymer ?
#
loop_
_entity_poly.entity_id
_entity_poly.type
_entity_poly.pdbx_seq_one_letter_code
_entity_poly.pdbx_strand_id
1 'polypeptide(L)'
;MNLSISQKATMTSIEIAELVGKRPDNVKRTIEHLAERGVISFPQIEEKPTAGRPASYYVFEGEQGKRDSIVVVAQLSPEFTARLVDRWRELENARGPLKSKAEILAEMAQMHLEHERRINAVNAQVAEVSAQVSMVAETLEQIKKGNIPEGYIGYRQLAAKCGLTEAKCRNLVNAYRIPTDTHEFLTPDGLLARRSIVAQAPFRKAFKQVMSEAEPRNKRWYHPKMGMFQAIHHPVPESPKANLSLHTARERIKTGYAIVCRRASWPEGVWVWPEGGSRKHWRTIRDGKIHAIDLAPEDVVATDWIVS
;
A
#
# COMPACT_ATOMS: atom_id res chain seq x y z
N MET A 1 2.07 -12.90 -62.44
CA MET A 1 1.97 -11.78 -63.40
C MET A 1 1.69 -10.51 -62.62
N ASN A 2 2.62 -9.57 -62.64
CA ASN A 2 2.45 -8.11 -62.59
C ASN A 2 3.85 -7.51 -62.36
N LEU A 3 4.60 -7.33 -63.45
CA LEU A 3 5.73 -6.40 -63.47
C LEU A 3 5.12 -5.00 -63.41
N SER A 4 5.02 -4.41 -62.21
CA SER A 4 4.92 -2.96 -62.09
C SER A 4 6.28 -2.38 -62.49
N ILE A 5 6.47 -2.14 -63.79
CA ILE A 5 7.54 -1.27 -64.27
C ILE A 5 7.28 0.06 -63.57
N SER A 6 8.14 0.43 -62.63
CA SER A 6 8.19 1.77 -62.08
C SER A 6 8.55 2.69 -63.24
N GLN A 7 7.56 3.16 -63.99
CA GLN A 7 7.74 4.25 -64.94
C GLN A 7 8.13 5.45 -64.09
N LYS A 8 9.42 5.80 -64.14
CA LYS A 8 9.90 6.99 -63.47
C LYS A 8 9.15 8.18 -64.05
N ALA A 9 8.63 9.03 -63.17
CA ALA A 9 7.92 10.23 -63.60
C ALA A 9 8.89 11.14 -64.39
N THR A 10 8.52 11.44 -65.62
CA THR A 10 9.25 12.32 -66.52
C THR A 10 8.44 13.57 -66.81
N MET A 11 9.12 14.68 -67.08
CA MET A 11 8.50 15.87 -67.66
C MET A 11 9.32 16.32 -68.86
N THR A 12 8.67 16.68 -69.96
CA THR A 12 9.32 17.07 -71.20
C THR A 12 9.34 18.59 -71.38
N SER A 13 10.26 19.11 -72.19
CA SER A 13 10.28 20.54 -72.54
C SER A 13 9.02 21.01 -73.27
N ILE A 14 8.26 20.10 -73.90
CA ILE A 14 6.98 20.40 -74.55
C ILE A 14 5.90 20.62 -73.50
N GLU A 15 5.80 19.73 -72.52
CA GLU A 15 4.87 19.86 -71.39
C GLU A 15 5.18 21.12 -70.57
N ILE A 16 6.47 21.47 -70.38
CA ILE A 16 6.86 22.74 -69.75
C ILE A 16 6.37 23.93 -70.57
N ALA A 17 6.51 23.88 -71.90
CA ALA A 17 6.08 24.96 -72.79
C ALA A 17 4.56 25.18 -72.73
N GLU A 18 3.79 24.10 -72.66
CA GLU A 18 2.35 24.14 -72.44
C GLU A 18 2.02 24.72 -71.05
N LEU A 19 2.70 24.26 -70.01
CA LEU A 19 2.50 24.70 -68.62
C LEU A 19 2.74 26.20 -68.43
N VAL A 20 3.78 26.75 -69.05
CA VAL A 20 4.10 28.19 -68.96
C VAL A 20 3.48 29.04 -70.07
N GLY A 21 2.74 28.43 -71.01
CA GLY A 21 2.14 29.10 -72.16
C GLY A 21 3.15 29.78 -73.09
N LYS A 22 4.36 29.21 -73.24
CA LYS A 22 5.44 29.74 -74.09
C LYS A 22 5.67 28.83 -75.28
N ARG A 23 6.28 29.38 -76.34
CA ARG A 23 6.70 28.57 -77.50
C ARG A 23 7.79 27.57 -77.07
N PRO A 24 7.75 26.29 -77.52
CA PRO A 24 8.76 25.29 -77.19
C PRO A 24 10.20 25.73 -77.50
N ASP A 25 10.41 26.51 -78.56
CA ASP A 25 11.74 27.03 -78.92
C ASP A 25 12.33 27.98 -77.87
N ASN A 26 11.48 28.79 -77.22
CA ASN A 26 11.92 29.68 -76.14
C ASN A 26 12.29 28.88 -74.89
N VAL A 27 11.57 27.78 -74.64
CA VAL A 27 11.87 26.86 -73.54
C VAL A 27 13.20 26.15 -73.77
N LYS A 28 13.44 25.63 -74.98
CA LYS A 28 14.73 25.01 -75.36
C LYS A 28 15.92 25.94 -75.16
N ARG A 29 15.83 27.17 -75.68
CA ARG A 29 16.89 28.18 -75.52
C ARG A 29 17.17 28.48 -74.05
N THR A 30 16.13 28.50 -73.22
CA THR A 30 16.27 28.72 -71.78
C THR A 30 16.95 27.54 -71.09
N ILE A 31 16.60 26.30 -71.46
CA ILE A 31 17.23 25.08 -70.97
C ILE A 31 18.72 25.07 -71.32
N GLU A 32 19.06 25.32 -72.59
CA GLU A 32 20.44 25.37 -73.08
C GLU A 32 21.26 26.42 -72.31
N HIS A 33 20.74 27.64 -72.19
CA HIS A 33 21.43 28.71 -71.47
C HIS A 33 21.62 28.42 -69.98
N LEU A 34 20.63 27.80 -69.32
CA LEU A 34 20.74 27.41 -67.91
C LEU A 34 21.73 26.26 -67.71
N ALA A 35 21.79 25.32 -68.64
CA ALA A 35 22.73 24.21 -68.61
C ALA A 35 24.17 24.67 -68.86
N GLU A 36 24.39 25.56 -69.83
CA GLU A 36 25.69 26.19 -70.11
C GLU A 36 26.24 26.97 -68.90
N ARG A 37 25.36 27.63 -68.16
CA ARG A 37 25.70 28.34 -66.92
C ARG A 37 25.87 27.41 -65.71
N GLY A 38 25.65 26.11 -65.88
CA GLY A 38 25.72 25.11 -64.80
C GLY A 38 24.63 25.26 -63.73
N VAL A 39 23.54 25.99 -64.02
CA VAL A 39 22.41 26.17 -63.08
C VAL A 39 21.57 24.90 -63.00
N ILE A 40 21.44 24.21 -64.13
CA ILE A 40 20.81 22.90 -64.27
C ILE A 40 21.78 21.91 -64.93
N SER A 41 21.54 20.61 -64.77
CA SER A 41 22.23 19.59 -65.55
C SER A 41 21.68 19.56 -66.97
N PHE A 42 22.52 19.25 -67.96
CA PHE A 42 22.08 19.13 -69.34
C PHE A 42 21.10 17.95 -69.48
N PRO A 43 19.81 18.17 -69.82
CA PRO A 43 18.82 17.10 -69.84
C PRO A 43 19.01 16.16 -71.04
N GLN A 44 18.47 14.95 -70.97
CA GLN A 44 18.50 14.01 -72.08
C GLN A 44 17.68 14.54 -73.26
N ILE A 45 18.20 14.40 -74.48
CA ILE A 45 17.51 14.76 -75.72
C ILE A 45 16.87 13.51 -76.32
N GLU A 46 15.60 13.61 -76.69
CA GLU A 46 14.88 12.60 -77.47
C GLU A 46 14.27 13.24 -78.73
N GLU A 47 14.02 12.42 -79.76
CA GLU A 47 13.46 12.88 -81.04
C GLU A 47 12.07 12.28 -81.27
N LYS A 48 11.14 13.13 -81.73
CA LYS A 48 9.82 12.69 -82.19
C LYS A 48 9.76 12.67 -83.72
N PRO A 49 9.39 11.54 -84.35
CA PRO A 49 9.15 11.49 -85.79
C PRO A 49 7.99 12.43 -86.13
N THR A 50 8.24 13.38 -87.03
CA THR A 50 7.22 14.27 -87.59
C THR A 50 7.17 14.04 -89.10
N ALA A 51 6.12 14.45 -89.79
CA ALA A 51 5.98 14.32 -91.26
C ALA A 51 7.09 15.03 -92.09
N GLY A 52 8.08 15.65 -91.42
CA GLY A 52 9.28 16.28 -91.98
C GLY A 52 10.53 15.98 -91.13
N ARG A 53 11.37 16.98 -90.82
CA ARG A 53 12.57 16.81 -89.97
C ARG A 53 12.16 16.40 -88.54
N PRO A 54 12.83 15.42 -87.90
CA PRO A 54 12.55 15.03 -86.51
C PRO A 54 12.65 16.23 -85.57
N ALA A 55 11.67 16.36 -84.67
CA ALA A 55 11.66 17.42 -83.67
C ALA A 55 12.26 16.88 -82.36
N SER A 56 13.38 17.44 -81.93
CA SER A 56 14.01 17.10 -80.65
C SER A 56 13.27 17.76 -79.46
N TYR A 57 13.27 17.11 -78.30
CA TYR A 57 12.78 17.66 -77.04
C TYR A 57 13.66 17.17 -75.88
N TYR A 58 13.65 17.93 -74.78
CA TYR A 58 14.42 17.59 -73.58
C TYR A 58 13.53 16.81 -72.60
N VAL A 59 14.10 15.80 -71.94
CA VAL A 59 13.44 14.96 -70.94
C VAL A 59 14.09 15.16 -69.58
N PHE A 60 13.27 15.48 -68.59
CA PHE A 60 13.65 15.61 -67.19
C PHE A 60 13.16 14.38 -66.41
N GLU A 61 14.09 13.64 -65.80
CA GLU A 61 13.80 12.43 -65.03
C GLU A 61 14.47 12.48 -63.64
N GLY A 62 13.82 11.88 -62.63
CA GLY A 62 14.35 11.76 -61.27
C GLY A 62 14.35 13.07 -60.48
N GLU A 63 14.92 13.04 -59.27
CA GLU A 63 14.93 14.21 -58.36
C GLU A 63 15.71 15.41 -58.95
N GLN A 64 16.81 15.13 -59.67
CA GLN A 64 17.58 16.17 -60.35
C GLN A 64 16.77 16.80 -61.50
N GLY A 65 16.12 15.98 -62.34
CA GLY A 65 15.25 16.48 -63.40
C GLY A 65 14.05 17.26 -62.86
N LYS A 66 13.49 16.84 -61.73
CA LYS A 66 12.41 17.56 -61.03
C LYS A 66 12.88 18.93 -60.53
N ARG A 67 14.03 19.03 -59.86
CA ARG A 67 14.62 20.32 -59.46
C ARG A 67 14.84 21.21 -60.68
N ASP A 68 15.50 20.67 -61.69
CA ASP A 68 15.96 21.44 -62.85
C ASP A 68 14.78 21.93 -63.70
N SER A 69 13.73 21.13 -63.83
CA SER A 69 12.48 21.56 -64.48
C SER A 69 11.73 22.63 -63.71
N ILE A 70 11.74 22.61 -62.37
CA ILE A 70 11.18 23.71 -61.55
C ILE A 70 11.99 24.99 -61.75
N VAL A 71 13.32 24.91 -61.82
CA VAL A 71 14.18 26.08 -62.10
C VAL A 71 13.88 26.68 -63.47
N VAL A 72 13.71 25.83 -64.50
CA VAL A 72 13.32 26.26 -65.85
C VAL A 72 11.96 26.97 -65.83
N VAL A 73 10.96 26.40 -65.16
CA VAL A 73 9.62 27.02 -65.01
C VAL A 73 9.71 28.35 -64.25
N ALA A 74 10.49 28.43 -63.17
CA ALA A 74 10.66 29.64 -62.38
C ALA A 74 11.30 30.79 -63.18
N GLN A 75 12.21 30.49 -64.10
CA GLN A 75 12.82 31.47 -65.02
C GLN A 75 11.83 31.92 -66.11
N LEU A 76 10.98 31.02 -66.60
CA LEU A 76 10.03 31.28 -67.69
C LEU A 76 8.73 31.94 -67.23
N SER A 77 8.33 31.75 -65.97
CA SER A 77 7.20 32.42 -65.33
C SER A 77 7.65 33.13 -64.04
N PRO A 78 8.11 34.38 -64.14
CA PRO A 78 8.38 35.23 -62.98
C PRO A 78 7.14 35.41 -62.09
N GLU A 79 5.93 35.34 -62.65
CA GLU A 79 4.66 35.44 -61.90
C GLU A 79 4.47 34.27 -60.93
N PHE A 80 4.87 33.05 -61.33
CA PHE A 80 4.87 31.89 -60.45
C PHE A 80 5.82 32.10 -59.26
N THR A 81 7.03 32.62 -59.54
CA THR A 81 8.02 32.93 -58.51
C THR A 81 7.53 34.04 -57.57
N ALA A 82 6.87 35.08 -58.08
CA ALA A 82 6.27 36.13 -57.27
C ALA A 82 5.22 35.58 -56.29
N ARG A 83 4.30 34.71 -56.76
CA ARG A 83 3.29 34.07 -55.88
C ARG A 83 3.92 33.22 -54.78
N LEU A 84 5.00 32.51 -55.09
CA LEU A 84 5.73 31.73 -54.08
C LEU A 84 6.30 32.66 -52.99
N VAL A 85 6.93 33.76 -53.39
CA VAL A 85 7.48 34.77 -52.46
C VAL A 85 6.38 35.41 -51.62
N ASP A 86 5.27 35.81 -52.25
CA ASP A 86 4.13 36.41 -51.55
C ASP A 86 3.55 35.44 -50.50
N ARG A 87 3.42 34.16 -50.85
CA ARG A 87 2.97 33.12 -49.92
C ARG A 87 3.89 32.95 -48.72
N TRP A 88 5.21 33.01 -48.92
CA TRP A 88 6.16 32.96 -47.81
C TRP A 88 6.03 34.17 -46.89
N ARG A 89 5.89 35.36 -47.47
CA ARG A 89 5.65 36.59 -46.69
C ARG A 89 4.35 36.52 -45.89
N GLU A 90 3.28 36.00 -46.46
CA GLU A 90 2.01 35.76 -45.72
C GLU A 90 2.23 34.85 -44.50
N LEU A 91 2.94 33.74 -44.67
CA LEU A 91 3.23 32.78 -43.60
C LEU A 91 4.12 33.39 -42.50
N GLU A 92 5.10 34.20 -42.89
CA GLU A 92 5.97 34.93 -41.97
C GLU A 92 5.19 35.97 -41.17
N ASN A 93 4.34 36.77 -41.84
CA ASN A 93 3.49 37.76 -41.20
C ASN A 93 2.45 37.11 -40.26
N ALA A 94 1.91 35.95 -40.64
CA ALA A 94 0.95 35.21 -39.83
C ALA A 94 1.57 34.62 -38.54
N ARG A 95 2.90 34.43 -38.50
CA ARG A 95 3.59 33.89 -37.32
C ARG A 95 3.76 34.90 -36.19
N GLY A 96 3.43 36.17 -36.40
CA GLY A 96 3.61 37.24 -35.42
C GLY A 96 5.07 37.49 -35.03
N PRO A 97 5.40 38.65 -34.46
CA PRO A 97 6.73 38.86 -33.92
C PRO A 97 6.97 37.87 -32.77
N LEU A 98 8.06 37.10 -32.86
CA LEU A 98 8.52 36.28 -31.74
C LEU A 98 8.82 37.20 -30.55
N LYS A 99 8.25 36.90 -29.38
CA LYS A 99 8.54 37.64 -28.14
C LYS A 99 10.04 37.75 -27.95
N SER A 100 10.50 38.94 -27.58
CA SER A 100 11.91 39.15 -27.31
C SER A 100 12.35 38.34 -26.07
N LYS A 101 13.65 38.02 -25.97
CA LYS A 101 14.18 37.32 -24.78
C LYS A 101 13.87 38.07 -23.48
N ALA A 102 13.82 39.41 -23.52
CA ALA A 102 13.50 40.23 -22.36
C ALA A 102 12.03 40.11 -21.93
N GLU A 103 11.11 40.08 -22.88
CA GLU A 103 9.67 39.89 -22.60
C GLU A 103 9.40 38.52 -21.98
N ILE A 104 10.04 37.46 -22.51
CA ILE A 104 9.91 36.11 -21.98
C ILE A 104 10.42 36.06 -20.53
N LEU A 105 11.57 36.68 -20.24
CA LEU A 105 12.12 36.73 -18.88
C LEU A 105 11.20 37.49 -17.92
N ALA A 106 10.65 38.63 -18.34
CA ALA A 106 9.73 39.42 -17.53
C ALA A 106 8.44 38.65 -17.20
N GLU A 107 7.87 37.94 -18.17
CA GLU A 107 6.66 37.14 -17.99
C GLU A 107 6.91 35.94 -17.06
N MET A 108 8.05 35.24 -17.21
CA MET A 108 8.43 34.17 -16.30
C MET A 108 8.62 34.68 -14.86
N ALA A 109 9.23 35.86 -14.69
CA ALA A 109 9.41 36.45 -13.36
C ALA A 109 8.06 36.79 -12.69
N GLN A 110 7.10 37.35 -13.43
CA GLN A 110 5.74 37.62 -12.94
C GLN A 110 5.05 36.31 -12.53
N MET A 111 5.10 35.28 -13.37
CA MET A 111 4.50 33.97 -13.09
C MET A 111 5.10 33.34 -11.82
N HIS A 112 6.43 33.41 -11.65
CA HIS A 112 7.08 32.87 -10.46
C HIS A 112 6.62 33.56 -9.18
N LEU A 113 6.48 34.89 -9.19
CA LEU A 113 5.99 35.64 -8.03
C LEU A 113 4.54 35.26 -7.67
N GLU A 114 3.66 35.10 -8.65
CA GLU A 114 2.29 34.65 -8.42
C GLU A 114 2.24 33.23 -7.86
N HIS A 115 3.08 32.35 -8.39
CA HIS A 115 3.18 30.97 -7.93
C HIS A 115 3.68 30.90 -6.48
N GLU A 116 4.70 31.68 -6.12
CA GLU A 116 5.23 31.77 -4.75
C GLU A 116 4.16 32.26 -3.76
N ARG A 117 3.39 33.30 -4.14
CA ARG A 117 2.25 33.78 -3.32
C ARG A 117 1.22 32.69 -3.12
N ARG A 118 0.89 31.92 -4.17
CA ARG A 118 -0.07 30.81 -4.09
C ARG A 118 0.45 29.70 -3.18
N ILE A 119 1.72 29.33 -3.28
CA ILE A 119 2.35 28.35 -2.38
C ILE A 119 2.24 28.83 -0.93
N ASN A 120 2.59 30.08 -0.65
CA ASN A 120 2.58 30.61 0.70
C ASN A 120 1.17 30.62 1.30
N ALA A 121 0.14 30.95 0.51
CA ALA A 121 -1.25 30.89 0.94
C ALA A 121 -1.71 29.45 1.25
N VAL A 122 -1.36 28.49 0.38
CA VAL A 122 -1.68 27.06 0.60
C VAL A 122 -0.98 26.55 1.86
N ASN A 123 0.30 26.88 2.06
CA ASN A 123 1.05 26.47 3.24
C ASN A 123 0.44 27.02 4.54
N ALA A 124 -0.05 28.27 4.53
CA ALA A 124 -0.75 28.84 5.67
C ALA A 124 -2.06 28.07 6.01
N GLN A 125 -2.85 27.71 4.99
CA GLN A 125 -4.05 26.91 5.18
C GLN A 125 -3.75 25.50 5.72
N VAL A 126 -2.69 24.86 5.20
CA VAL A 126 -2.26 23.54 5.68
C VAL A 126 -1.82 23.62 7.15
N ALA A 127 -1.12 24.67 7.56
CA ALA A 127 -0.75 24.88 8.96
C ALA A 127 -1.99 25.00 9.87
N GLU A 128 -3.01 25.76 9.47
CA GLU A 128 -4.26 25.90 10.22
C GLU A 128 -5.01 24.57 10.33
N VAL A 129 -5.20 23.87 9.21
CA VAL A 129 -5.87 22.56 9.20
C VAL A 129 -5.11 21.55 10.06
N SER A 130 -3.77 21.57 10.03
CA SER A 130 -2.97 20.66 10.86
C SER A 130 -3.17 20.91 12.36
N ALA A 131 -3.31 22.18 12.77
CA ALA A 131 -3.60 22.54 14.15
C ALA A 131 -5.00 22.06 14.56
N GLN A 132 -6.01 22.25 13.70
CA GLN A 132 -7.37 21.76 13.94
C GLN A 132 -7.41 20.24 14.06
N VAL A 133 -6.70 19.52 13.19
CA VAL A 133 -6.61 18.05 13.24
C VAL A 133 -5.96 17.58 14.54
N SER A 134 -4.92 18.26 15.03
CA SER A 134 -4.31 17.95 16.34
C SER A 134 -5.31 18.11 17.48
N MET A 135 -6.05 19.23 17.51
CA MET A 135 -7.09 19.46 18.52
C MET A 135 -8.21 18.40 18.45
N VAL A 136 -8.64 18.03 17.24
CA VAL A 136 -9.65 16.97 17.05
C VAL A 136 -9.09 15.61 17.51
N ALA A 137 -7.83 15.31 17.24
CA ALA A 137 -7.20 14.08 17.70
C ALA A 137 -7.15 14.00 19.23
N GLU A 138 -6.77 15.09 19.91
CA GLU A 138 -6.75 15.17 21.37
C GLU A 138 -8.15 15.01 21.98
N THR A 139 -9.16 15.70 21.45
CA THR A 139 -10.54 15.55 21.92
C THR A 139 -11.07 14.15 21.69
N LEU A 140 -10.75 13.51 20.56
CA LEU A 140 -11.09 12.10 20.31
C LEU A 140 -10.39 11.15 21.29
N GLU A 141 -9.14 11.39 21.66
CA GLU A 141 -8.48 10.58 22.69
C GLU A 141 -9.14 10.73 24.06
N GLN A 142 -9.53 11.94 24.43
CA GLN A 142 -10.29 12.20 25.67
C GLN A 142 -11.65 11.49 25.65
N ILE A 143 -12.36 11.53 24.51
CA ILE A 143 -13.62 10.79 24.31
C ILE A 143 -13.37 9.27 24.38
N LYS A 144 -12.32 8.74 23.74
CA LYS A 144 -11.98 7.31 23.70
C LYS A 144 -11.61 6.75 25.07
N LYS A 145 -10.83 7.49 25.87
CA LYS A 145 -10.53 7.10 27.26
C LYS A 145 -11.81 7.05 28.11
N GLY A 146 -12.89 7.70 27.65
CA GLY A 146 -14.01 8.11 28.48
C GLY A 146 -13.49 9.15 29.46
N ASN A 147 -14.28 10.14 29.82
CA ASN A 147 -13.86 11.18 30.77
C ASN A 147 -13.70 10.64 32.22
N ILE A 148 -13.42 9.34 32.38
CA ILE A 148 -13.28 8.63 33.64
C ILE A 148 -12.08 9.22 34.39
N PRO A 149 -12.24 9.61 35.67
CA PRO A 149 -11.15 10.09 36.49
C PRO A 149 -9.94 9.15 36.47
N GLU A 150 -8.75 9.72 36.50
CA GLU A 150 -7.50 8.96 36.52
C GLU A 150 -7.49 7.97 37.69
N GLY A 151 -7.08 6.72 37.43
CA GLY A 151 -7.09 5.63 38.41
C GLY A 151 -8.43 4.88 38.55
N TYR A 152 -9.49 5.31 37.87
CA TYR A 152 -10.77 4.60 37.82
C TYR A 152 -11.01 3.91 36.47
N ILE A 153 -11.84 2.87 36.48
CA ILE A 153 -12.14 2.06 35.31
C ILE A 153 -13.58 1.52 35.34
N GLY A 154 -14.21 1.38 34.19
CA GLY A 154 -15.58 0.84 34.09
C GLY A 154 -15.63 -0.70 34.19
N TYR A 155 -16.76 -1.23 34.69
CA TYR A 155 -16.94 -2.68 34.89
C TYR A 155 -16.74 -3.52 33.62
N ARG A 156 -17.18 -3.04 32.45
CA ARG A 156 -16.97 -3.74 31.16
C ARG A 156 -15.48 -3.91 30.84
N GLN A 157 -14.68 -2.85 31.04
CA GLN A 157 -13.24 -2.89 30.81
C GLN A 157 -12.52 -3.76 31.85
N LEU A 158 -12.97 -3.73 33.11
CA LEU A 158 -12.48 -4.63 34.15
C LEU A 158 -12.71 -6.10 33.79
N ALA A 159 -13.94 -6.45 33.44
CA ALA A 159 -14.33 -7.80 33.03
C ALA A 159 -13.45 -8.33 31.88
N ALA A 160 -13.20 -7.50 30.86
CA ALA A 160 -12.30 -7.85 29.76
C ALA A 160 -10.84 -8.09 30.21
N LYS A 161 -10.33 -7.26 31.14
CA LYS A 161 -8.95 -7.37 31.65
C LYS A 161 -8.74 -8.56 32.57
N CYS A 162 -9.69 -8.89 33.46
CA CYS A 162 -9.53 -9.99 34.42
C CYS A 162 -10.18 -11.30 33.96
N GLY A 163 -10.93 -11.29 32.85
CA GLY A 163 -11.64 -12.46 32.32
C GLY A 163 -12.82 -12.92 33.19
N LEU A 164 -13.28 -12.09 34.12
CA LEU A 164 -14.49 -12.33 34.93
C LEU A 164 -15.72 -11.78 34.21
N THR A 165 -16.92 -12.21 34.60
CA THR A 165 -18.16 -11.50 34.22
C THR A 165 -18.29 -10.19 35.00
N GLU A 166 -19.02 -9.20 34.46
CA GLU A 166 -19.23 -7.93 35.16
C GLU A 166 -19.91 -8.13 36.53
N ALA A 167 -20.84 -9.09 36.63
CA ALA A 167 -21.47 -9.43 37.91
C ALA A 167 -20.45 -9.93 38.95
N LYS A 168 -19.47 -10.74 38.53
CA LYS A 168 -18.40 -11.20 39.44
C LYS A 168 -17.42 -10.08 39.79
N CYS A 169 -17.17 -9.14 38.87
CA CYS A 169 -16.43 -7.92 39.22
C CYS A 169 -17.15 -7.11 40.30
N ARG A 170 -18.48 -6.91 40.19
CA ARG A 170 -19.30 -6.23 41.21
C ARG A 170 -19.26 -6.96 42.56
N ASN A 171 -19.36 -8.29 42.56
CA ASN A 171 -19.25 -9.08 43.78
C ASN A 171 -17.90 -8.90 44.48
N LEU A 172 -16.81 -8.88 43.71
CA LEU A 172 -15.46 -8.66 44.24
C LEU A 172 -15.34 -7.26 44.84
N VAL A 173 -15.82 -6.24 44.12
CA VAL A 173 -15.87 -4.86 44.60
C VAL A 173 -16.60 -4.75 45.93
N ASN A 174 -17.77 -5.36 46.05
CA ASN A 174 -18.56 -5.35 47.27
C ASN A 174 -17.90 -6.13 48.41
N ALA A 175 -17.36 -7.33 48.13
CA ALA A 175 -16.74 -8.21 49.13
C ALA A 175 -15.47 -7.62 49.75
N TYR A 176 -14.72 -6.81 48.98
CA TYR A 176 -13.48 -6.16 49.42
C TYR A 176 -13.63 -4.66 49.67
N ARG A 177 -14.85 -4.13 49.63
CA ARG A 177 -15.17 -2.70 49.82
C ARG A 177 -14.27 -1.78 49.00
N ILE A 178 -14.09 -2.13 47.72
CA ILE A 178 -13.26 -1.35 46.81
C ILE A 178 -13.98 -0.02 46.50
N PRO A 179 -13.28 1.13 46.51
CA PRO A 179 -13.88 2.42 46.19
C PRO A 179 -14.53 2.43 44.81
N THR A 180 -15.77 2.90 44.77
CA THR A 180 -16.57 3.09 43.55
C THR A 180 -17.04 4.52 43.45
N ASP A 181 -17.26 4.97 42.22
CA ASP A 181 -17.83 6.28 41.94
C ASP A 181 -18.82 6.20 40.76
N THR A 182 -19.61 7.24 40.53
CA THR A 182 -20.54 7.35 39.41
C THR A 182 -20.01 8.36 38.40
N HIS A 183 -19.82 7.91 37.17
CA HIS A 183 -19.30 8.72 36.08
C HIS A 183 -20.37 9.04 35.05
N GLU A 184 -20.52 10.33 34.73
CA GLU A 184 -21.41 10.82 33.67
C GLU A 184 -20.66 10.87 32.33
N PHE A 185 -21.28 10.36 31.27
CA PHE A 185 -20.72 10.37 29.93
C PHE A 185 -21.82 10.56 28.89
N LEU A 186 -21.48 11.14 27.74
CA LEU A 186 -22.39 11.29 26.60
C LEU A 186 -22.42 9.99 25.78
N THR A 187 -23.62 9.51 25.45
CA THR A 187 -23.81 8.42 24.49
C THR A 187 -23.61 8.94 23.06
N PRO A 188 -23.41 8.06 22.05
CA PRO A 188 -23.28 8.46 20.65
C PRO A 188 -24.46 9.31 20.13
N ASP A 189 -25.65 9.12 20.69
CA ASP A 189 -26.87 9.87 20.36
C ASP A 189 -26.98 11.22 21.10
N GLY A 190 -25.94 11.62 21.84
CA GLY A 190 -25.89 12.90 22.56
C GLY A 190 -26.62 12.90 23.92
N LEU A 191 -27.05 11.75 24.43
CA LEU A 191 -27.74 11.65 25.72
C LEU A 191 -26.73 11.52 26.87
N LEU A 192 -26.95 12.25 27.96
CA LEU A 192 -26.18 12.08 29.19
C LEU A 192 -26.57 10.76 29.87
N ALA A 193 -25.61 9.87 30.04
CA ALA A 193 -25.75 8.59 30.72
C ALA A 193 -24.81 8.50 31.93
N ARG A 194 -25.20 7.69 32.91
CA ARG A 194 -24.39 7.42 34.11
C ARG A 194 -23.91 5.98 34.11
N ARG A 195 -22.67 5.75 34.51
CA ARG A 195 -22.13 4.40 34.77
C ARG A 195 -21.33 4.36 36.06
N SER A 196 -21.32 3.21 36.71
CA SER A 196 -20.46 2.98 37.86
C SER A 196 -19.03 2.67 37.41
N ILE A 197 -18.07 3.31 38.08
CA ILE A 197 -16.63 3.14 37.91
C ILE A 197 -16.00 2.68 39.22
N VAL A 198 -14.84 2.06 39.13
CA VAL A 198 -14.17 1.40 40.25
C VAL A 198 -12.70 1.79 40.26
N ALA A 199 -12.12 2.02 41.45
CA ALA A 199 -10.70 2.26 41.59
C ALA A 199 -9.87 1.04 41.12
N GLN A 200 -9.04 1.23 40.11
CA GLN A 200 -8.36 0.15 39.40
C GLN A 200 -7.31 -0.56 40.26
N ALA A 201 -6.48 0.19 40.99
CA ALA A 201 -5.38 -0.39 41.77
C ALA A 201 -5.87 -1.25 42.94
N PRO A 202 -6.83 -0.80 43.78
CA PRO A 202 -7.41 -1.64 44.82
C PRO A 202 -8.12 -2.88 44.24
N PHE A 203 -8.83 -2.74 43.13
CA PHE A 203 -9.46 -3.89 42.45
C PHE A 203 -8.41 -4.93 42.03
N ARG A 204 -7.32 -4.50 41.39
CA ARG A 204 -6.26 -5.42 40.94
C ARG A 204 -5.60 -6.15 42.12
N LYS A 205 -5.41 -5.47 43.25
CA LYS A 205 -4.86 -6.08 44.48
C LYS A 205 -5.81 -7.15 45.02
N ALA A 206 -7.10 -6.83 45.16
CA ALA A 206 -8.11 -7.78 45.64
C ALA A 206 -8.28 -8.98 44.68
N PHE A 207 -8.26 -8.74 43.36
CA PHE A 207 -8.34 -9.82 42.37
C PHE A 207 -7.15 -10.79 42.47
N LYS A 208 -5.93 -10.28 42.60
CA LYS A 208 -4.75 -11.14 42.83
C LYS A 208 -4.89 -11.99 44.09
N GLN A 209 -5.38 -11.39 45.18
CA GLN A 209 -5.62 -12.11 46.44
C GLN A 209 -6.69 -13.21 46.28
N VAL A 210 -7.82 -12.90 45.64
CA VAL A 210 -8.86 -13.89 45.35
C VAL A 210 -8.29 -15.04 44.53
N MET A 211 -7.47 -14.76 43.53
CA MET A 211 -6.89 -15.81 42.69
C MET A 211 -5.85 -16.66 43.43
N SER A 212 -5.14 -16.13 44.42
CA SER A 212 -4.21 -16.93 45.25
C SER A 212 -4.92 -17.80 46.29
N GLU A 213 -6.10 -17.38 46.76
CA GLU A 213 -6.88 -18.09 47.78
C GLU A 213 -7.96 -19.01 47.15
N ALA A 214 -8.17 -18.94 45.84
CA ALA A 214 -9.22 -19.69 45.17
C ALA A 214 -8.85 -21.17 44.97
N GLU A 215 -9.80 -22.04 45.28
CA GLU A 215 -9.68 -23.48 45.06
C GLU A 215 -10.21 -23.87 43.67
N PRO A 216 -9.51 -24.74 42.94
CA PRO A 216 -10.03 -25.30 41.70
C PRO A 216 -11.21 -26.25 42.00
N ARG A 217 -12.36 -26.02 41.35
CA ARG A 217 -13.54 -26.91 41.42
C ARG A 217 -14.09 -27.17 40.02
N ASN A 218 -13.74 -28.32 39.44
CA ASN A 218 -14.06 -28.69 38.06
C ASN A 218 -13.54 -27.62 37.07
N LYS A 219 -14.42 -27.06 36.22
CA LYS A 219 -14.08 -26.01 35.23
C LYS A 219 -14.19 -24.58 35.78
N ARG A 220 -14.27 -24.42 37.11
CA ARG A 220 -14.52 -23.13 37.78
C ARG A 220 -13.67 -22.99 39.05
N TRP A 221 -13.42 -21.76 39.46
CA TRP A 221 -12.76 -21.43 40.73
C TRP A 221 -13.81 -21.28 41.82
N TYR A 222 -13.48 -21.67 43.04
CA TYR A 222 -14.27 -21.42 44.24
C TYR A 222 -13.49 -20.56 45.21
N HIS A 223 -14.13 -19.55 45.78
CA HIS A 223 -13.54 -18.75 46.86
C HIS A 223 -14.64 -18.35 47.85
N PRO A 224 -14.41 -18.42 49.18
CA PRO A 224 -15.45 -18.22 50.20
C PRO A 224 -16.26 -16.92 50.04
N LYS A 225 -15.60 -15.82 49.68
CA LYS A 225 -16.24 -14.50 49.46
C LYS A 225 -16.82 -14.27 48.05
N MET A 226 -16.48 -15.12 47.07
CA MET A 226 -16.80 -14.92 45.64
C MET A 226 -17.69 -16.03 45.06
N GLY A 227 -17.88 -17.12 45.82
CA GLY A 227 -18.55 -18.34 45.38
C GLY A 227 -17.84 -18.96 44.19
N MET A 228 -18.60 -19.67 43.35
CA MET A 228 -18.08 -20.24 42.09
C MET A 228 -17.93 -19.15 41.02
N PHE A 229 -16.78 -19.05 40.36
CA PHE A 229 -16.52 -18.10 39.26
C PHE A 229 -15.62 -18.69 38.17
N GLN A 230 -15.56 -18.01 37.02
CA GLN A 230 -14.64 -18.33 35.93
C GLN A 230 -13.83 -17.08 35.61
N ALA A 231 -12.54 -17.27 35.37
CA ALA A 231 -11.62 -16.24 34.92
C ALA A 231 -10.99 -16.75 33.63
N ILE A 232 -11.40 -16.22 32.47
CA ILE A 232 -11.01 -16.74 31.14
C ILE A 232 -9.48 -16.74 30.99
N HIS A 233 -8.80 -15.70 31.48
CA HIS A 233 -7.35 -15.57 31.44
C HIS A 233 -6.62 -16.38 32.53
N HIS A 234 -7.36 -17.10 33.38
CA HIS A 234 -6.82 -17.94 34.46
C HIS A 234 -7.56 -19.30 34.47
N PRO A 235 -7.22 -20.21 33.55
CA PRO A 235 -7.88 -21.51 33.47
C PRO A 235 -7.66 -22.32 34.74
N VAL A 236 -8.70 -23.05 35.15
CA VAL A 236 -8.62 -23.97 36.29
C VAL A 236 -7.77 -25.18 35.88
N PRO A 237 -6.76 -25.57 36.67
CA PRO A 237 -6.01 -26.80 36.40
C PRO A 237 -6.98 -27.98 36.32
N GLU A 238 -6.94 -28.73 35.21
CA GLU A 238 -7.81 -29.91 35.07
C GLU A 238 -7.49 -30.93 36.17
N SER A 239 -8.52 -31.28 36.95
CA SER A 239 -8.49 -32.42 37.85
C SER A 239 -8.20 -33.68 37.03
N PRO A 240 -7.25 -34.54 37.42
CA PRO A 240 -6.88 -35.70 36.62
C PRO A 240 -8.10 -36.59 36.39
N LYS A 241 -8.41 -36.86 35.11
CA LYS A 241 -9.38 -37.91 34.77
C LYS A 241 -8.82 -39.24 35.27
N ALA A 242 -9.68 -40.11 35.81
CA ALA A 242 -9.32 -41.44 36.30
C ALA A 242 -8.56 -42.31 35.26
N ASN A 243 -8.53 -41.92 33.98
CA ASN A 243 -7.69 -42.47 32.93
C ASN A 243 -6.86 -41.36 32.25
N LEU A 244 -5.82 -40.87 32.91
CA LEU A 244 -4.84 -39.99 32.27
C LEU A 244 -4.08 -40.79 31.19
N SER A 245 -4.17 -40.37 29.93
CA SER A 245 -3.45 -41.05 28.85
C SER A 245 -1.94 -40.89 29.00
N LEU A 246 -1.16 -41.88 28.56
CA LEU A 246 0.31 -41.85 28.60
C LEU A 246 0.89 -40.60 27.91
N HIS A 247 0.26 -40.17 26.82
CA HIS A 247 0.67 -38.97 26.08
C HIS A 247 0.48 -37.70 26.91
N THR A 248 -0.71 -37.52 27.48
CA THR A 248 -1.06 -36.36 28.30
C THR A 248 -0.21 -36.25 29.56
N ALA A 249 0.10 -37.38 30.20
CA ALA A 249 0.99 -37.41 31.36
C ALA A 249 2.42 -36.95 31.01
N ARG A 250 2.97 -37.44 29.89
CA ARG A 250 4.31 -37.04 29.40
C ARG A 250 4.35 -35.55 29.04
N GLU A 251 3.28 -35.02 28.46
CA GLU A 251 3.19 -33.61 28.08
C GLU A 251 3.14 -32.68 29.30
N ARG A 252 2.42 -33.06 30.37
CA ARG A 252 2.40 -32.31 31.63
C ARG A 252 3.76 -32.29 32.34
N ILE A 253 4.53 -33.38 32.26
CA ILE A 253 5.92 -33.44 32.76
C ILE A 253 6.82 -32.50 31.94
N LYS A 254 6.76 -32.58 30.61
CA LYS A 254 7.56 -31.72 29.72
C LYS A 254 7.30 -30.23 29.90
N THR A 255 6.07 -29.86 30.25
CA THR A 255 5.64 -28.46 30.40
C THR A 255 5.77 -27.94 31.84
N GLY A 256 6.25 -28.76 32.79
CA GLY A 256 6.47 -28.36 34.18
C GLY A 256 5.20 -28.17 35.02
N TYR A 257 4.06 -28.71 34.56
CA TYR A 257 2.76 -28.56 35.21
C TYR A 257 2.42 -29.69 36.20
N ALA A 258 3.31 -30.67 36.40
CA ALA A 258 3.13 -31.78 37.34
C ALA A 258 4.28 -31.81 38.34
N ILE A 259 3.95 -31.94 39.63
CA ILE A 259 4.93 -32.23 40.69
C ILE A 259 5.15 -33.73 40.68
N VAL A 260 6.37 -34.18 40.40
CA VAL A 260 6.74 -35.60 40.41
C VAL A 260 7.70 -35.86 41.55
N CYS A 261 7.51 -36.98 42.24
CA CYS A 261 8.29 -37.39 43.39
C CYS A 261 8.81 -38.81 43.18
N ARG A 262 10.02 -39.09 43.65
CA ARG A 262 10.53 -40.47 43.78
C ARG A 262 11.11 -40.67 45.16
N ARG A 263 11.12 -41.91 45.66
CA ARG A 263 11.91 -42.24 46.85
C ARG A 263 13.36 -42.48 46.43
N ALA A 264 14.31 -42.00 47.20
CA ALA A 264 15.74 -42.25 46.95
C ALA A 264 16.06 -43.74 46.98
N SER A 265 15.31 -44.51 47.78
CA SER A 265 15.39 -45.98 47.87
C SER A 265 14.81 -46.74 46.68
N TRP A 266 14.12 -46.08 45.74
CA TRP A 266 13.52 -46.74 44.58
C TRP A 266 14.43 -46.71 43.36
N PRO A 267 14.28 -47.65 42.41
CA PRO A 267 15.02 -47.61 41.15
C PRO A 267 14.80 -46.29 40.41
N GLU A 268 15.83 -45.76 39.74
CA GLU A 268 15.79 -44.40 39.18
C GLU A 268 14.67 -44.14 38.17
N GLY A 269 14.17 -45.20 37.54
CA GLY A 269 13.06 -45.15 36.59
C GLY A 269 11.67 -45.11 37.21
N VAL A 270 11.52 -45.22 38.54
CA VAL A 270 10.23 -45.26 39.24
C VAL A 270 9.91 -43.89 39.82
N TRP A 271 8.97 -43.21 39.18
CA TRP A 271 8.49 -41.88 39.56
C TRP A 271 7.01 -41.94 39.84
N VAL A 272 6.58 -41.28 40.91
CA VAL A 272 5.18 -41.13 41.30
C VAL A 272 4.79 -39.67 41.24
N TRP A 273 3.54 -39.36 40.98
CA TRP A 273 3.04 -38.00 41.15
C TRP A 273 1.87 -38.01 42.13
N PRO A 274 1.87 -37.09 43.13
CA PRO A 274 0.76 -36.99 44.07
C PRO A 274 -0.48 -36.49 43.35
N GLU A 275 -1.54 -37.30 43.31
CA GLU A 275 -2.88 -36.82 42.97
C GLU A 275 -3.66 -36.60 44.28
N GLY A 276 -3.64 -35.36 44.79
CA GLY A 276 -4.59 -34.88 45.81
C GLY A 276 -4.34 -35.30 47.27
N GLY A 277 -3.10 -35.55 47.69
CA GLY A 277 -2.74 -35.77 49.12
C GLY A 277 -3.38 -36.99 49.78
N SER A 278 -3.98 -37.89 49.00
CA SER A 278 -4.62 -39.12 49.47
C SER A 278 -3.64 -40.29 49.40
N ARG A 279 -3.85 -41.37 50.19
CA ARG A 279 -3.09 -42.63 50.03
C ARG A 279 -3.48 -43.42 48.78
N LYS A 280 -4.57 -43.02 48.12
CA LYS A 280 -5.15 -43.64 46.94
C LYS A 280 -4.94 -42.72 45.73
N HIS A 281 -4.92 -43.29 44.54
CA HIS A 281 -4.79 -42.60 43.24
C HIS A 281 -3.37 -42.16 42.86
N TRP A 282 -2.34 -42.80 43.41
CA TRP A 282 -0.97 -42.61 42.92
C TRP A 282 -0.75 -43.40 41.64
N ARG A 283 0.16 -42.91 40.81
CA ARG A 283 0.52 -43.55 39.56
C ARG A 283 2.03 -43.55 39.40
N THR A 284 2.57 -44.64 38.88
CA THR A 284 4.00 -44.78 38.60
C THR A 284 4.25 -44.95 37.11
N ILE A 285 5.37 -44.42 36.62
CA ILE A 285 5.91 -44.82 35.31
C ILE A 285 6.90 -45.96 35.53
N ARG A 286 6.72 -47.08 34.84
CA ARG A 286 7.68 -48.17 34.76
C ARG A 286 7.66 -48.72 33.34
N ASP A 287 8.83 -48.96 32.76
CA ASP A 287 8.97 -49.50 31.40
C ASP A 287 8.18 -48.72 30.34
N GLY A 288 8.13 -47.39 30.50
CA GLY A 288 7.42 -46.49 29.59
C GLY A 288 5.89 -46.56 29.67
N LYS A 289 5.31 -47.33 30.60
CA LYS A 289 3.86 -47.46 30.86
C LYS A 289 3.49 -46.85 32.20
N ILE A 290 2.23 -46.39 32.31
CA ILE A 290 1.68 -45.84 33.56
C ILE A 290 0.87 -46.92 34.26
N HIS A 291 1.17 -47.15 35.53
CA HIS A 291 0.45 -48.08 36.39
C HIS A 291 -0.17 -47.33 37.57
N ALA A 292 -1.41 -47.66 37.92
CA ALA A 292 -2.00 -47.21 39.17
C ALA A 292 -1.38 -48.01 40.32
N ILE A 293 -1.03 -47.34 41.41
CA ILE A 293 -0.48 -47.98 42.60
C ILE A 293 -1.11 -47.35 43.84
N ASP A 294 -1.48 -48.20 44.79
CA ASP A 294 -1.79 -47.76 46.14
C ASP A 294 -0.51 -47.85 46.97
N LEU A 295 -0.12 -46.73 47.59
CA LEU A 295 1.07 -46.69 48.43
C LEU A 295 0.80 -47.38 49.77
N ALA A 296 1.76 -48.14 50.26
CA ALA A 296 1.67 -48.68 51.61
C ALA A 296 1.74 -47.54 52.64
N PRO A 297 1.15 -47.69 53.84
CA PRO A 297 1.19 -46.64 54.87
C PRO A 297 2.61 -46.16 55.21
N GLU A 298 3.60 -47.06 55.15
CA GLU A 298 5.02 -46.80 55.36
C GLU A 298 5.68 -45.96 54.26
N ASP A 299 5.24 -46.08 53.00
CA ASP A 299 5.74 -45.26 51.89
C ASP A 299 5.31 -43.80 52.04
N VAL A 300 4.08 -43.57 52.52
CA VAL A 300 3.49 -42.24 52.67
C VAL A 300 4.21 -41.40 53.73
N VAL A 301 4.75 -42.05 54.77
CA VAL A 301 5.47 -41.39 55.88
C VAL A 301 6.98 -41.43 55.73
N ALA A 302 7.49 -42.01 54.63
CA ALA A 302 8.92 -42.06 54.36
C ALA A 302 9.50 -40.65 54.23
N THR A 303 10.75 -40.46 54.66
CA THR A 303 11.43 -39.16 54.67
C THR A 303 12.43 -39.00 53.52
N ASP A 304 12.59 -40.02 52.67
CA ASP A 304 13.56 -40.07 51.56
C ASP A 304 12.99 -39.63 50.21
N TRP A 305 11.98 -38.76 50.21
CA TRP A 305 11.35 -38.26 48.98
C TRP A 305 12.19 -37.18 48.29
N ILE A 306 12.36 -37.34 46.98
CA ILE A 306 12.97 -36.38 46.08
C ILE A 306 11.85 -35.80 45.21
N VAL A 307 11.67 -34.48 45.26
CA VAL A 307 10.64 -33.75 44.50
C VAL A 307 11.30 -33.01 43.34
N SER A 308 10.74 -33.13 42.14
CA SER A 308 11.15 -32.40 40.94
C SER A 308 10.00 -31.66 40.30
#